data_AF-A0A2U9CLT6-F1
#
_entry.id   AF-A0A2U9CLT6-F1
#
_cell.length_a   1.000
_cell.length_b   1.000
_cell.length_c   1.000
_cell.angle_alpha   90.00
_cell.angle_beta   90.00
_cell.angle_gamma   90.00
#
_symmetry.space_group_name_H-M   'P 1'
#
loop_
_entity.id
_entity.type
_entity.pdbx_description
1 polymer ?
#
loop_
_entity_poly.entity_id
_entity_poly.type
_entity_poly.pdbx_seq_one_letter_code
_entity_poly.pdbx_strand_id
1 'polypeptide(L)'
;MASQIPALPQSFAPGTDSVFSDQSGFHSLDSHVPGLSRVILNKLNMKDYGEYRAAVEGNTKVSFRNYKEMFQKMEETFKFCTGCNKLPEHLTEGETLKRCVKCLNVYYCTKDCQRKDWLQHKKVCKTLRLVAIDRLVEWLMFTGDLPFPTEKWSKSAAEVTNWDDWLPMQGDLTPRLDAILSGGDMAALWKNANRTQPDAADLRQSLWRLQSEFLSRVLTVGMAIQHFGLDPYARPLTVHVAGASHNETMRATATDYDELNHMFPGHQGIEIVMVGPEVVDGPIMRPPLTAFGPRERVFISAYKGLYHQFWEELVEKEEAAKPDLVVGFHPGFHANPGLLQGWLPTLLLLRDYNTPSFFTMYK
;
A
#
# COMPACT_ATOMS: atom_id res chain seq x y z
N MET A 1 -3.62 18.10 32.17
CA MET A 1 -3.07 19.21 31.36
C MET A 1 -2.96 18.67 29.95
N ALA A 2 -3.87 19.06 29.05
CA ALA A 2 -3.79 18.67 27.65
C ALA A 2 -2.52 19.31 27.07
N SER A 3 -1.47 18.51 26.85
CA SER A 3 -0.35 18.99 26.03
C SER A 3 -0.93 19.28 24.66
N GLN A 4 -0.70 20.47 24.13
CA GLN A 4 -1.07 20.80 22.76
C GLN A 4 -0.57 19.67 21.85
N ILE A 5 -1.52 19.00 21.20
CA ILE A 5 -1.23 17.91 20.27
C ILE A 5 -0.38 18.52 19.16
N PRO A 6 0.79 17.95 18.81
CA PRO A 6 1.62 18.50 17.75
C PRO A 6 0.80 18.61 16.46
N ALA A 7 0.71 19.81 15.89
CA ALA A 7 0.20 19.98 14.54
C ALA A 7 1.06 19.12 13.59
N LEU A 8 0.44 18.60 12.52
CA LEU A 8 1.20 17.88 11.48
C LEU A 8 2.40 18.73 11.05
N PRO A 9 3.61 18.13 10.94
CA PRO A 9 4.83 18.89 10.73
C PRO A 9 4.70 19.84 9.53
N GLN A 10 5.03 21.11 9.75
CA GLN A 10 5.01 22.15 8.71
C GLN A 10 6.08 21.91 7.63
N SER A 11 7.10 21.09 7.94
CA SER A 11 8.15 20.72 7.00
C SER A 11 7.77 19.48 6.20
N PHE A 12 7.87 19.60 4.88
CA PHE A 12 7.79 18.47 3.95
C PHE A 12 9.14 17.79 3.73
N ALA A 13 10.22 18.28 4.35
CA ALA A 13 11.54 17.73 4.16
C ALA A 13 11.65 16.29 4.71
N PRO A 14 12.39 15.39 4.04
CA PRO A 14 12.64 14.06 4.54
C PRO A 14 13.39 14.10 5.88
N GLY A 15 13.01 13.19 6.76
CA GLY A 15 13.63 13.05 8.07
C GLY A 15 13.16 11.79 8.76
N THR A 16 13.79 11.48 9.89
CA THR A 16 13.41 10.34 10.75
C THR A 16 12.47 10.72 11.88
N ASP A 17 12.16 12.02 12.03
CA ASP A 17 11.44 12.57 13.17
C ASP A 17 9.99 12.90 12.80
N SER A 18 9.46 12.20 11.79
CA SER A 18 8.15 12.46 11.19
C SER A 18 7.21 11.28 11.39
N VAL A 19 5.92 11.61 11.44
CA VAL A 19 4.81 10.64 11.46
C VAL A 19 4.40 10.15 10.07
N PHE A 20 5.00 10.73 9.03
CA PHE A 20 4.70 10.41 7.64
C PHE A 20 5.69 9.39 7.08
N SER A 21 5.16 8.31 6.49
CA SER A 21 5.97 7.24 5.92
C SER A 21 6.72 7.68 4.66
N ASP A 22 6.13 8.58 3.86
CA ASP A 22 6.76 9.14 2.66
C ASP A 22 8.10 9.86 2.96
N GLN A 23 8.12 10.73 3.96
CA GLN A 23 9.31 11.46 4.41
C GLN A 23 10.40 10.52 4.92
N SER A 24 9.99 9.49 5.68
CA SER A 24 10.89 8.45 6.15
C SER A 24 11.49 7.66 4.98
N GLY A 25 10.67 7.36 3.97
CA GLY A 25 11.08 6.69 2.74
C GLY A 25 12.10 7.49 1.94
N PHE A 26 11.83 8.78 1.68
CA PHE A 26 12.78 9.66 0.99
C PHE A 26 14.09 9.83 1.76
N HIS A 27 14.04 9.95 3.09
CA HIS A 27 15.24 10.04 3.91
C HIS A 27 16.08 8.77 3.79
N SER A 28 15.43 7.59 3.88
CA SER A 28 16.10 6.31 3.68
C SER A 28 16.75 6.23 2.30
N LEU A 29 16.05 6.62 1.24
CA LEU A 29 16.59 6.61 -0.13
C LEU A 29 17.84 7.48 -0.27
N ASP A 30 17.82 8.72 0.22
CA ASP A 30 18.96 9.63 0.14
C ASP A 30 20.14 9.23 1.03
N SER A 31 19.87 8.66 2.21
CA SER A 31 20.93 8.17 3.10
C SER A 31 21.73 7.02 2.47
N HIS A 32 21.08 6.19 1.64
CA HIS A 32 21.73 5.09 0.93
C HIS A 32 22.30 5.54 -0.43
N VAL A 33 21.60 6.42 -1.15
CA VAL A 33 21.95 6.91 -2.49
C VAL A 33 21.80 8.44 -2.50
N PRO A 34 22.86 9.19 -2.14
CA PRO A 34 22.77 10.64 -2.04
C PRO A 34 22.27 11.31 -3.31
N GLY A 35 21.16 12.04 -3.21
CA GLY A 35 20.52 12.78 -4.30
C GLY A 35 19.47 12.00 -5.09
N LEU A 36 19.15 10.77 -4.69
CA LEU A 36 18.13 9.95 -5.35
C LEU A 36 16.73 10.56 -5.22
N SER A 37 16.40 11.20 -4.09
CA SER A 37 15.14 11.92 -3.91
C SER A 37 14.94 12.99 -4.99
N ARG A 38 15.99 13.77 -5.29
CA ARG A 38 15.98 14.80 -6.32
C ARG A 38 15.79 14.20 -7.71
N VAL A 39 16.37 13.03 -7.98
CA VAL A 39 16.11 12.29 -9.22
C VAL A 39 14.63 11.93 -9.31
N ILE A 40 14.05 11.36 -8.25
CA ILE A 40 12.62 11.00 -8.21
C ILE A 40 11.75 12.23 -8.50
N LEU A 41 11.92 13.33 -7.75
CA LEU A 41 11.15 14.56 -7.93
C LEU A 41 11.28 15.12 -9.36
N ASN A 42 12.51 15.24 -9.88
CA ASN A 42 12.75 15.71 -11.24
C ASN A 42 12.06 14.84 -12.29
N LYS A 43 12.10 13.51 -12.14
CA LYS A 43 11.46 12.58 -13.08
C LYS A 43 9.93 12.60 -12.97
N LEU A 44 9.38 12.96 -11.82
CA LEU A 44 7.94 13.16 -11.64
C LEU A 44 7.48 14.59 -12.00
N ASN A 45 8.38 15.45 -12.50
CA ASN A 45 8.13 16.87 -12.77
C ASN A 45 7.71 17.67 -11.52
N MET A 46 8.26 17.34 -10.35
CA MET A 46 7.97 17.99 -9.07
C MET A 46 9.15 18.84 -8.61
N LYS A 47 8.86 20.01 -8.04
CA LYS A 47 9.90 20.94 -7.55
C LYS A 47 10.44 20.56 -6.18
N ASP A 48 9.55 20.07 -5.32
CA ASP A 48 9.85 19.78 -3.92
C ASP A 48 8.91 18.70 -3.36
N TYR A 49 9.15 18.34 -2.10
CA TYR A 49 8.36 17.36 -1.38
C TYR A 49 6.92 17.81 -1.10
N GLY A 50 6.65 19.12 -1.08
CA GLY A 50 5.30 19.66 -0.95
C GLY A 50 4.46 19.35 -2.20
N GLU A 51 5.02 19.55 -3.40
CA GLU A 51 4.37 19.15 -4.65
C GLU A 51 4.20 17.62 -4.74
N TYR A 52 5.16 16.83 -4.27
CA TYR A 52 5.01 15.37 -4.18
C TYR A 52 3.84 14.98 -3.27
N ARG A 53 3.78 15.52 -2.06
CA ARG A 53 2.70 15.21 -1.11
C ARG A 53 1.35 15.64 -1.65
N ALA A 54 1.25 16.86 -2.19
CA ALA A 54 0.03 17.35 -2.81
C ALA A 54 -0.42 16.44 -3.97
N ALA A 55 0.50 15.85 -4.74
CA ALA A 55 0.16 14.90 -5.78
C ALA A 55 -0.37 13.56 -5.24
N VAL A 56 0.27 12.99 -4.21
CA VAL A 56 -0.18 11.74 -3.58
C VAL A 56 -1.55 11.91 -2.92
N GLU A 57 -1.82 13.08 -2.35
CA GLU A 57 -3.10 13.45 -1.76
C GLU A 57 -4.20 13.74 -2.79
N GLY A 58 -3.90 13.73 -4.10
CA GLY A 58 -4.85 14.04 -5.16
C GLY A 58 -5.10 15.54 -5.38
N ASN A 59 -4.41 16.41 -4.63
CA ASN A 59 -4.51 17.86 -4.70
C ASN A 59 -3.77 18.46 -5.92
N THR A 60 -2.88 17.70 -6.56
CA THR A 60 -2.16 18.11 -7.77
C THR A 60 -2.10 16.98 -8.77
N LYS A 61 -2.39 17.26 -10.05
CA LYS A 61 -2.30 16.25 -11.11
C LYS A 61 -0.85 16.10 -11.56
N VAL A 62 -0.27 14.92 -11.35
CA VAL A 62 0.92 14.51 -12.09
C VAL A 62 0.51 14.22 -13.53
N SER A 63 0.98 15.04 -14.46
CA SER A 63 0.64 14.90 -15.88
C SER A 63 1.84 14.42 -16.67
N PHE A 64 1.61 13.36 -17.45
CA PHE A 64 2.51 12.88 -18.48
C PHE A 64 1.82 13.06 -19.84
N ARG A 65 2.57 13.33 -20.91
CA ARG A 65 1.99 13.55 -22.24
C ARG A 65 1.30 12.30 -22.79
N ASN A 66 1.77 11.11 -22.39
CA ASN A 66 1.21 9.82 -22.75
C ASN A 66 1.78 8.72 -21.84
N TYR A 67 1.25 7.50 -21.93
CA TYR A 67 1.70 6.36 -21.13
C TYR A 67 3.17 5.99 -21.37
N LYS A 68 3.67 6.15 -22.60
CA LYS A 68 5.09 5.86 -22.90
C LYS A 68 6.02 6.78 -22.09
N GLU A 69 5.71 8.07 -22.01
CA GLU A 69 6.46 9.01 -21.16
C GLU A 69 6.33 8.65 -19.68
N MET A 70 5.13 8.34 -19.21
CA MET A 70 4.88 7.93 -17.82
C MET A 70 5.75 6.73 -17.43
N PHE A 71 5.69 5.62 -18.17
CA PHE A 71 6.47 4.43 -17.86
C PHE A 71 7.98 4.68 -17.95
N GLN A 72 8.43 5.49 -18.91
CA GLN A 72 9.83 5.87 -19.00
C GLN A 72 10.27 6.67 -17.77
N LYS A 73 9.52 7.69 -17.36
CA LYS A 73 9.86 8.52 -16.20
C LYS A 73 9.83 7.71 -14.91
N MET A 74 8.84 6.83 -14.73
CA MET A 74 8.78 5.90 -13.61
C MET A 74 9.98 4.93 -13.59
N GLU A 75 10.44 4.44 -14.74
CA GLU A 75 11.68 3.63 -14.83
C GLU A 75 12.93 4.43 -14.40
N GLU A 76 12.94 5.73 -14.68
CA GLU A 76 14.10 6.59 -14.41
C GLU A 76 14.21 7.04 -12.94
N THR A 77 13.14 6.93 -12.13
CA THR A 77 13.14 7.35 -10.71
C THR A 77 14.10 6.55 -9.82
N PHE A 78 14.40 5.29 -10.17
CA PHE A 78 15.31 4.40 -9.43
C PHE A 78 16.56 4.04 -10.24
N LYS A 79 16.88 4.83 -11.28
CA LYS A 79 18.03 4.56 -12.15
C LYS A 79 19.32 5.12 -11.54
N PHE A 80 20.02 4.32 -10.75
CA PHE A 80 21.35 4.60 -10.19
C PHE A 80 22.25 3.35 -10.28
N CYS A 81 23.56 3.52 -10.14
CA CYS A 81 24.48 2.38 -10.10
C CYS A 81 24.37 1.65 -8.74
N THR A 82 23.87 0.42 -8.72
CA THR A 82 23.74 -0.37 -7.48
C THR A 82 25.10 -0.70 -6.84
N GLY A 83 26.19 -0.73 -7.62
CA GLY A 83 27.52 -1.03 -7.09
C GLY A 83 28.28 0.15 -6.47
N CYS A 84 27.90 1.39 -6.76
CA CYS A 84 28.62 2.58 -6.24
C CYS A 84 27.72 3.80 -5.98
N ASN A 85 26.40 3.64 -6.05
CA ASN A 85 25.37 4.65 -5.82
C ASN A 85 25.45 5.88 -6.74
N LYS A 86 26.24 5.80 -7.81
CA LYS A 86 26.39 6.89 -8.78
C LYS A 86 25.10 7.12 -9.56
N LEU A 87 24.60 8.35 -9.53
CA LEU A 87 23.46 8.83 -10.31
C LEU A 87 23.82 9.09 -11.77
N PRO A 88 22.84 9.10 -12.71
CA PRO A 88 23.09 9.33 -14.14
C PRO A 88 23.77 10.67 -14.43
N GLU A 89 23.47 11.72 -13.67
CA GLU A 89 24.07 13.06 -13.81
C GLU A 89 25.57 13.11 -13.43
N HIS A 90 26.07 12.08 -12.74
CA HIS A 90 27.47 11.98 -12.31
C HIS A 90 28.30 11.01 -13.17
N LEU A 91 27.74 10.55 -14.29
CA LEU A 91 28.47 9.78 -15.29
C LEU A 91 29.32 10.69 -16.16
N THR A 92 30.39 10.15 -16.73
CA THR A 92 31.18 10.91 -17.71
C THR A 92 30.37 11.09 -19.00
N GLU A 93 30.70 12.12 -19.77
CA GLU A 93 29.99 12.41 -21.01
C GLU A 93 30.02 11.20 -21.96
N GLY A 94 28.84 10.79 -22.45
CA GLY A 94 28.67 9.60 -23.29
C GLY A 94 28.50 8.27 -22.54
N GLU A 95 28.73 8.21 -21.23
CA GLU A 95 28.44 7.02 -20.43
C GLU A 95 26.96 6.90 -20.07
N THR A 96 26.46 5.67 -20.02
CA THR A 96 25.10 5.35 -19.56
C THR A 96 25.10 4.16 -18.63
N LEU A 97 24.17 4.14 -17.66
CA LEU A 97 23.99 2.99 -16.79
C LEU A 97 23.46 1.79 -17.58
N LYS A 98 24.10 0.64 -17.36
CA LYS A 98 23.75 -0.64 -17.98
C LYS A 98 22.89 -1.46 -17.03
N ARG A 99 21.75 -1.93 -17.53
CA ARG A 99 20.79 -2.73 -16.77
C ARG A 99 21.25 -4.18 -16.66
N CYS A 100 20.99 -4.82 -15.51
CA CYS A 100 21.14 -6.28 -15.41
C CYS A 100 20.12 -6.96 -16.34
N VAL A 101 20.60 -7.73 -17.32
CA VAL A 101 19.75 -8.40 -18.32
C VAL A 101 18.87 -9.52 -17.77
N LYS A 102 19.17 -10.01 -16.55
CA LYS A 102 18.41 -11.11 -15.92
C LYS A 102 17.19 -10.59 -15.16
N CYS A 103 17.40 -9.64 -14.24
CA CYS A 103 16.32 -9.12 -13.40
C CYS A 103 15.65 -7.87 -13.96
N LEU A 104 16.32 -7.13 -14.83
CA LEU A 104 15.83 -5.86 -15.38
C LEU A 104 15.48 -4.79 -14.33
N ASN A 105 15.94 -4.93 -13.08
CA ASN A 105 15.57 -4.02 -11.99
C ASN A 105 16.74 -3.15 -11.47
N VAL A 106 17.99 -3.58 -11.67
CA VAL A 106 19.18 -2.87 -11.18
C VAL A 106 20.07 -2.42 -12.33
N TYR A 107 20.88 -1.38 -12.08
CA TYR A 107 21.79 -0.81 -13.07
C TYR A 107 23.21 -0.66 -12.53
N TYR A 108 24.17 -0.61 -13.45
CA TYR A 108 25.58 -0.46 -13.14
C TYR A 108 26.24 0.49 -14.14
N CYS A 109 27.11 1.38 -13.66
CA CYS A 109 27.91 2.23 -14.56
C CYS A 109 28.98 1.43 -15.30
N THR A 110 29.57 0.41 -14.66
CA THR A 110 30.63 -0.43 -15.24
C THR A 110 30.41 -1.91 -14.98
N LYS A 111 31.06 -2.76 -15.79
CA LYS A 111 31.12 -4.22 -15.55
C LYS A 111 31.75 -4.56 -14.20
N ASP A 112 32.68 -3.73 -13.73
CA ASP A 112 33.34 -3.95 -12.45
C ASP A 112 32.42 -3.67 -11.26
N CYS A 113 31.57 -2.64 -11.34
CA CYS A 113 30.52 -2.42 -10.34
C CYS A 113 29.56 -3.62 -10.28
N GLN A 114 29.16 -4.17 -11.43
CA GLN A 114 28.33 -5.37 -11.49
C GLN A 114 29.04 -6.59 -10.88
N ARG A 115 30.33 -6.81 -11.18
CA ARG A 115 31.11 -7.93 -10.65
C ARG A 115 31.27 -7.85 -9.14
N LYS A 116 31.53 -6.65 -8.60
CA LYS A 116 31.65 -6.42 -7.14
C LYS A 116 30.34 -6.71 -6.41
N ASP A 117 29.22 -6.25 -6.97
CA ASP A 117 27.89 -6.46 -6.38
C ASP A 117 27.36 -7.90 -6.57
N TRP A 118 27.87 -8.65 -7.54
CA TRP A 118 27.32 -9.95 -7.95
C TRP A 118 27.11 -10.96 -6.81
N LEU A 119 27.98 -10.97 -5.80
CA LEU A 119 27.84 -11.89 -4.65
C LEU A 119 26.55 -11.68 -3.85
N GLN A 120 26.12 -10.43 -3.68
CA GLN A 120 24.84 -10.11 -3.03
C GLN A 120 23.71 -10.12 -4.05
N HIS A 121 23.89 -9.48 -5.19
CA HIS A 121 22.87 -9.39 -6.22
C HIS A 121 22.37 -10.76 -6.69
N LYS A 122 23.24 -11.77 -6.88
CA LYS A 122 22.83 -13.10 -7.34
C LYS A 122 21.79 -13.78 -6.42
N LYS A 123 21.80 -13.46 -5.12
CA LYS A 123 20.87 -14.02 -4.14
C LYS A 123 19.45 -13.51 -4.35
N VAL A 124 19.33 -12.26 -4.80
CA VAL A 124 18.04 -11.56 -4.96
C VAL A 124 17.69 -11.31 -6.43
N CYS A 125 18.56 -11.63 -7.40
CA CYS A 125 18.38 -11.34 -8.83
C CYS A 125 17.05 -11.91 -9.37
N LYS A 126 16.66 -13.12 -8.95
CA LYS A 126 15.39 -13.72 -9.34
C LYS A 126 14.20 -12.96 -8.73
N THR A 127 14.24 -12.64 -7.44
CA THR A 127 13.20 -11.85 -6.77
C THR A 127 13.07 -10.47 -7.40
N LEU A 128 14.19 -9.81 -7.70
CA LEU A 128 14.21 -8.52 -8.38
C LEU A 128 13.61 -8.58 -9.78
N ARG A 129 13.63 -9.73 -10.46
CA ARG A 129 12.90 -9.93 -11.73
C ARG A 129 11.40 -9.81 -11.50
N LEU A 130 10.88 -10.44 -10.45
CA LEU A 130 9.46 -10.39 -10.09
C LEU A 130 9.06 -8.94 -9.77
N VAL A 131 9.82 -8.25 -8.92
CA VAL A 131 9.60 -6.82 -8.60
C VAL A 131 9.57 -5.95 -9.86
N ALA A 132 10.46 -6.23 -10.82
CA ALA A 132 10.51 -5.51 -12.09
C ALA A 132 9.25 -5.72 -12.95
N ILE A 133 8.57 -6.86 -12.83
CA ILE A 133 7.30 -7.15 -13.49
C ILE A 133 6.15 -6.51 -12.71
N ASP A 134 6.10 -6.78 -11.40
CA ASP A 134 5.02 -6.34 -10.50
C ASP A 134 4.82 -4.82 -10.56
N ARG A 135 5.90 -4.03 -10.49
CA ARG A 135 5.81 -2.56 -10.57
C ARG A 135 5.15 -2.05 -11.86
N LEU A 136 5.24 -2.80 -12.96
CA LEU A 136 4.51 -2.44 -14.18
C LEU A 136 3.06 -2.90 -14.13
N VAL A 137 2.83 -4.12 -13.65
CA VAL A 137 1.47 -4.72 -13.56
C VAL A 137 0.61 -4.01 -12.51
N GLU A 138 1.19 -3.41 -11.47
CA GLU A 138 0.53 -2.51 -10.51
C GLU A 138 -0.24 -1.37 -11.19
N TRP A 139 0.18 -0.96 -12.39
CA TRP A 139 -0.57 0.03 -13.17
C TRP A 139 -2.01 -0.40 -13.46
N LEU A 140 -2.31 -1.70 -13.50
CA LEU A 140 -3.66 -2.23 -13.74
C LEU A 140 -4.62 -1.99 -12.57
N MET A 141 -4.11 -1.71 -11.37
CA MET A 141 -4.92 -1.22 -10.25
C MET A 141 -5.57 0.13 -10.62
N PHE A 142 -4.93 0.89 -11.51
CA PHE A 142 -5.44 2.18 -11.98
C PHE A 142 -6.36 2.07 -13.21
N THR A 143 -6.46 0.91 -13.84
CA THR A 143 -7.40 0.66 -14.95
C THR A 143 -8.70 0.01 -14.46
N GLY A 144 -8.70 -0.52 -13.23
CA GLY A 144 -9.87 -1.16 -12.61
C GLY A 144 -9.94 -2.67 -12.86
N ASP A 145 -8.86 -3.27 -13.37
CA ASP A 145 -8.75 -4.72 -13.58
C ASP A 145 -8.50 -5.49 -12.26
N LEU A 146 -8.00 -4.79 -11.23
CA LEU A 146 -7.69 -5.34 -9.91
C LEU A 146 -8.19 -4.40 -8.78
N PRO A 147 -8.57 -4.96 -7.61
CA PRO A 147 -8.77 -6.39 -7.35
C PRO A 147 -10.03 -6.92 -8.04
N PHE A 148 -10.01 -8.20 -8.45
CA PHE A 148 -11.21 -8.83 -9.02
C PHE A 148 -12.08 -9.48 -7.92
N PRO A 149 -13.41 -9.60 -8.14
CA PRO A 149 -14.32 -10.22 -7.18
C PRO A 149 -14.04 -11.71 -6.92
N THR A 150 -14.28 -12.13 -5.69
CA THR A 150 -14.14 -13.49 -5.16
C THR A 150 -15.47 -14.23 -5.12
N GLU A 151 -15.41 -15.55 -4.94
CA GLU A 151 -16.58 -16.42 -4.76
C GLU A 151 -17.08 -16.41 -3.31
N LYS A 152 -18.34 -16.83 -3.13
CA LYS A 152 -18.91 -17.06 -1.80
C LYS A 152 -18.13 -18.14 -1.06
N TRP A 153 -17.94 -17.96 0.24
CA TRP A 153 -17.26 -18.96 1.06
C TRP A 153 -18.12 -20.22 1.18
N SER A 154 -17.50 -21.37 0.91
CA SER A 154 -18.12 -22.69 1.09
C SER A 154 -17.86 -23.28 2.47
N LYS A 155 -16.93 -22.70 3.23
CA LYS A 155 -16.59 -23.03 4.61
C LYS A 155 -16.92 -21.86 5.53
N SER A 156 -17.18 -22.13 6.80
CA SER A 156 -17.31 -21.06 7.79
C SER A 156 -15.96 -20.36 8.02
N ALA A 157 -16.01 -19.12 8.52
CA ALA A 157 -14.81 -18.39 8.91
C ALA A 157 -13.91 -19.21 9.84
N ALA A 158 -14.48 -20.00 10.76
CA ALA A 158 -13.73 -20.78 11.76
C ALA A 158 -12.93 -21.93 11.14
N GLU A 159 -13.30 -22.40 9.95
CA GLU A 159 -12.66 -23.51 9.25
C GLU A 159 -11.52 -23.07 8.31
N VAL A 160 -11.37 -21.76 8.08
CA VAL A 160 -10.39 -21.20 7.13
C VAL A 160 -9.25 -20.57 7.92
N THR A 161 -8.12 -21.28 7.99
CA THR A 161 -6.98 -20.86 8.83
C THR A 161 -5.80 -20.31 8.02
N ASN A 162 -5.76 -20.61 6.73
CA ASN A 162 -4.67 -20.24 5.83
C ASN A 162 -5.13 -20.21 4.36
N TRP A 163 -4.21 -19.86 3.45
CA TRP A 163 -4.49 -19.80 2.02
C TRP A 163 -4.87 -21.13 1.39
N ASP A 164 -4.36 -22.26 1.88
CA ASP A 164 -4.69 -23.60 1.35
C ASP A 164 -6.14 -23.99 1.69
N ASP A 165 -6.71 -23.40 2.75
CA ASP A 165 -8.14 -23.55 3.07
C ASP A 165 -9.02 -22.65 2.19
N TRP A 166 -8.55 -21.42 1.91
CA TRP A 166 -9.31 -20.38 1.22
C TRP A 166 -9.31 -20.54 -0.30
N LEU A 167 -8.14 -20.80 -0.90
CA LEU A 167 -7.95 -20.88 -2.35
C LEU A 167 -8.92 -21.86 -3.05
N PRO A 168 -9.14 -23.08 -2.54
CA PRO A 168 -10.06 -24.01 -3.17
C PRO A 168 -11.51 -23.52 -3.23
N MET A 169 -11.91 -22.61 -2.32
CA MET A 169 -13.28 -22.04 -2.33
C MET A 169 -13.52 -21.11 -3.52
N GLN A 170 -12.45 -20.59 -4.12
CA GLN A 170 -12.52 -19.68 -5.25
C GLN A 170 -12.67 -20.39 -6.60
N GLY A 171 -12.63 -21.72 -6.61
CA GLY A 171 -12.60 -22.51 -7.84
C GLY A 171 -11.33 -22.27 -8.66
N ASP A 172 -11.43 -22.41 -9.98
CA ASP A 172 -10.32 -22.11 -10.89
C ASP A 172 -10.26 -20.60 -11.15
N LEU A 173 -9.22 -19.94 -10.63
CA LEU A 173 -8.95 -18.52 -10.86
C LEU A 173 -8.31 -18.25 -12.23
N THR A 174 -7.82 -19.28 -12.93
CA THR A 174 -7.10 -19.14 -14.21
C THR A 174 -7.89 -18.37 -15.26
N PRO A 175 -9.20 -18.61 -15.49
CA PRO A 175 -9.96 -17.86 -16.47
C PRO A 175 -10.05 -16.36 -16.16
N ARG A 176 -10.12 -15.98 -14.87
CA ARG A 176 -10.16 -14.57 -14.44
C ARG A 176 -8.82 -13.89 -14.72
N LEU A 177 -7.72 -14.56 -14.37
CA LEU A 177 -6.37 -14.06 -14.66
C LEU A 177 -6.14 -13.97 -16.17
N ASP A 178 -6.57 -14.96 -16.94
CA ASP A 178 -6.42 -15.02 -18.40
C ASP A 178 -7.22 -13.94 -19.12
N ALA A 179 -8.39 -13.57 -18.58
CA ALA A 179 -9.17 -12.44 -19.07
C ALA A 179 -8.40 -11.12 -18.93
N ILE A 180 -7.79 -10.86 -17.77
CA ILE A 180 -6.95 -9.68 -17.55
C ILE A 180 -5.73 -9.70 -18.46
N LEU A 181 -5.06 -10.86 -18.59
CA LEU A 181 -3.89 -11.02 -19.46
C LEU A 181 -4.17 -10.75 -20.93
N SER A 182 -5.37 -11.10 -21.39
CA SER A 182 -5.84 -10.89 -22.76
C SER A 182 -6.49 -9.51 -22.96
N GLY A 183 -6.58 -8.71 -21.90
CA GLY A 183 -7.23 -7.40 -21.88
C GLY A 183 -6.48 -6.30 -22.63
N GLY A 184 -7.20 -5.25 -23.01
CA GLY A 184 -6.65 -4.10 -23.72
C GLY A 184 -5.61 -3.33 -22.91
N ASP A 185 -5.79 -3.23 -21.59
CA ASP A 185 -4.87 -2.54 -20.69
C ASP A 185 -3.55 -3.30 -20.54
N MET A 186 -3.58 -4.64 -20.44
CA MET A 186 -2.34 -5.45 -20.46
C MET A 186 -1.56 -5.24 -21.77
N ALA A 187 -2.24 -5.21 -22.91
CA ALA A 187 -1.60 -4.92 -24.19
C ALA A 187 -1.05 -3.48 -24.25
N ALA A 188 -1.79 -2.50 -23.71
CA ALA A 188 -1.36 -1.10 -23.65
C ALA A 188 -0.14 -0.91 -22.75
N LEU A 189 -0.09 -1.59 -21.60
CA LEU A 189 1.05 -1.58 -20.68
C LEU A 189 2.33 -1.96 -21.42
N TRP A 190 2.37 -3.14 -22.06
CA TRP A 190 3.59 -3.63 -22.71
C TRP A 190 3.93 -2.91 -24.01
N LYS A 191 2.92 -2.33 -24.69
CA LYS A 191 3.15 -1.43 -25.84
C LYS A 191 3.88 -0.15 -25.44
N ASN A 192 3.61 0.37 -24.24
CA ASN A 192 4.15 1.63 -23.76
C ASN A 192 5.36 1.47 -22.84
N ALA A 193 5.51 0.32 -22.18
CA ALA A 193 6.68 -0.01 -21.38
C ALA A 193 7.91 -0.21 -22.28
N ASN A 194 9.06 0.30 -21.86
CA ASN A 194 10.32 0.10 -22.58
C ASN A 194 10.95 -1.27 -22.25
N ARG A 195 10.13 -2.33 -22.30
CA ARG A 195 10.46 -3.71 -21.91
C ARG A 195 9.74 -4.72 -22.79
N THR A 196 10.37 -5.87 -22.98
CA THR A 196 9.71 -7.04 -23.59
C THR A 196 8.72 -7.62 -22.60
N GLN A 197 7.52 -7.96 -23.09
CA GLN A 197 6.51 -8.65 -22.29
C GLN A 197 7.05 -10.01 -21.79
N PRO A 198 6.95 -10.29 -20.48
CA PRO A 198 7.24 -11.61 -19.91
C PRO A 198 6.31 -12.69 -20.46
N ASP A 199 6.64 -13.96 -20.19
CA ASP A 199 5.71 -15.05 -20.52
C ASP A 199 4.43 -14.99 -19.68
N ALA A 200 3.39 -15.71 -20.14
CA ALA A 200 2.09 -15.70 -19.47
C ALA A 200 2.15 -16.27 -18.04
N ALA A 201 3.09 -17.17 -17.73
CA ALA A 201 3.19 -17.74 -16.39
C ALA A 201 3.74 -16.71 -15.39
N ASP A 202 4.79 -15.97 -15.76
CA ASP A 202 5.35 -14.86 -15.00
C ASP A 202 4.28 -13.79 -14.72
N LEU A 203 3.45 -13.47 -15.73
CA LEU A 203 2.38 -12.47 -15.59
C LEU A 203 1.21 -12.96 -14.73
N ARG A 204 0.78 -14.23 -14.84
CA ARG A 204 -0.23 -14.80 -13.92
C ARG A 204 0.22 -14.72 -12.47
N GLN A 205 1.49 -15.05 -12.20
CA GLN A 205 2.03 -14.96 -10.85
C GLN A 205 2.11 -13.51 -10.36
N SER A 206 2.37 -12.55 -11.24
CA SER A 206 2.36 -11.12 -10.92
C SER A 206 0.96 -10.64 -10.53
N LEU A 207 -0.04 -10.93 -11.36
CA LEU A 207 -1.45 -10.64 -11.06
C LEU A 207 -1.89 -11.28 -9.74
N TRP A 208 -1.49 -12.53 -9.48
CA TRP A 208 -1.79 -13.20 -8.22
C TRP A 208 -1.13 -12.51 -7.01
N ARG A 209 0.14 -12.10 -7.11
CA ARG A 209 0.80 -11.35 -6.01
C ARG A 209 0.03 -10.08 -5.67
N LEU A 210 -0.36 -9.30 -6.69
CA LEU A 210 -1.14 -8.07 -6.48
C LEU A 210 -2.52 -8.36 -5.90
N GLN A 211 -3.26 -9.32 -6.46
CA GLN A 211 -4.57 -9.73 -5.93
C GLN A 211 -4.44 -10.18 -4.45
N SER A 212 -3.43 -10.98 -4.14
CA SER A 212 -3.20 -11.49 -2.79
C SER A 212 -2.86 -10.38 -1.79
N GLU A 213 -2.28 -9.26 -2.23
CA GLU A 213 -2.00 -8.11 -1.37
C GLU A 213 -3.29 -7.44 -0.89
N PHE A 214 -4.25 -7.21 -1.79
CA PHE A 214 -5.58 -6.67 -1.43
C PHE A 214 -6.32 -7.62 -0.49
N LEU A 215 -6.39 -8.90 -0.87
CA LEU A 215 -7.10 -9.91 -0.08
C LEU A 215 -6.48 -10.12 1.30
N SER A 216 -5.15 -10.10 1.42
CA SER A 216 -4.46 -10.28 2.70
C SER A 216 -4.91 -9.26 3.74
N ARG A 217 -5.14 -8.00 3.34
CA ARG A 217 -5.61 -6.95 4.25
C ARG A 217 -6.99 -7.29 4.81
N VAL A 218 -7.93 -7.62 3.93
CA VAL A 218 -9.33 -7.89 4.32
C VAL A 218 -9.44 -9.19 5.13
N LEU A 219 -8.76 -10.25 4.69
CA LEU A 219 -8.71 -11.53 5.42
C LEU A 219 -8.07 -11.39 6.81
N THR A 220 -7.09 -10.49 6.95
CA THR A 220 -6.49 -10.20 8.26
C THR A 220 -7.50 -9.55 9.21
N VAL A 221 -8.36 -8.64 8.72
CA VAL A 221 -9.43 -8.07 9.55
C VAL A 221 -10.39 -9.16 9.99
N GLY A 222 -10.82 -10.04 9.07
CA GLY A 222 -11.69 -11.16 9.39
C GLY A 222 -11.07 -12.11 10.43
N MET A 223 -9.80 -12.44 10.28
CA MET A 223 -9.07 -13.26 11.25
C MET A 223 -8.95 -12.56 12.62
N ALA A 224 -8.73 -11.25 12.66
CA ALA A 224 -8.70 -10.49 13.90
C ALA A 224 -10.08 -10.46 14.61
N ILE A 225 -11.18 -10.32 13.85
CA ILE A 225 -12.56 -10.44 14.38
C ILE A 225 -12.73 -11.78 15.10
N GLN A 226 -12.31 -12.88 14.48
CA GLN A 226 -12.40 -14.22 15.08
C GLN A 226 -11.46 -14.39 16.27
N HIS A 227 -10.23 -13.89 16.17
CA HIS A 227 -9.22 -13.99 17.22
C HIS A 227 -9.69 -13.36 18.54
N PHE A 228 -10.38 -12.23 18.45
CA PHE A 228 -10.95 -11.55 19.62
C PHE A 228 -12.36 -12.02 20.00
N GLY A 229 -12.91 -13.04 19.33
CA GLY A 229 -14.23 -13.60 19.64
C GLY A 229 -15.39 -12.62 19.39
N LEU A 230 -15.23 -11.70 18.44
CA LEU A 230 -16.28 -10.75 18.07
C LEU A 230 -17.30 -11.46 17.19
N ASP A 231 -18.58 -11.34 17.54
CA ASP A 231 -19.69 -11.98 16.81
C ASP A 231 -20.40 -10.97 15.87
N PRO A 232 -20.11 -11.00 14.56
CA PRO A 232 -20.75 -10.12 13.59
C PRO A 232 -22.24 -10.46 13.35
N TYR A 233 -22.74 -11.60 13.84
CA TYR A 233 -24.14 -12.00 13.72
C TYR A 233 -25.00 -11.47 14.87
N ALA A 234 -24.39 -11.21 16.04
CA ALA A 234 -25.11 -10.71 17.22
C ALA A 234 -25.47 -9.22 17.10
N ARG A 235 -24.59 -8.40 16.54
CA ARG A 235 -24.76 -6.96 16.40
C ARG A 235 -23.82 -6.38 15.32
N PRO A 236 -24.06 -5.14 14.85
CA PRO A 236 -23.10 -4.47 13.99
C PRO A 236 -21.74 -4.33 14.67
N LEU A 237 -20.67 -4.42 13.87
CA LEU A 237 -19.29 -4.22 14.31
C LEU A 237 -18.67 -2.97 13.69
N THR A 238 -17.87 -2.26 14.47
CA THR A 238 -17.02 -1.16 13.99
C THR A 238 -15.56 -1.55 14.12
N VAL A 239 -14.84 -1.58 12.99
CA VAL A 239 -13.40 -1.83 12.94
C VAL A 239 -12.70 -0.55 12.49
N HIS A 240 -11.76 -0.05 13.29
CA HIS A 240 -10.90 1.03 12.85
C HIS A 240 -9.59 0.48 12.28
N VAL A 241 -9.22 0.92 11.07
CA VAL A 241 -7.90 0.68 10.50
C VAL A 241 -7.01 1.88 10.85
N ALA A 242 -6.21 1.73 11.89
CA ALA A 242 -5.32 2.78 12.38
C ALA A 242 -4.02 2.84 11.58
N GLY A 243 -3.57 4.07 11.29
CA GLY A 243 -2.38 4.31 10.47
C GLY A 243 -2.59 4.07 8.98
N ALA A 244 -3.84 4.15 8.50
CA ALA A 244 -4.14 4.03 7.09
C ALA A 244 -3.35 5.06 6.26
N SER A 245 -2.78 4.61 5.14
CA SER A 245 -1.96 5.42 4.26
C SER A 245 -2.49 5.38 2.83
N HIS A 246 -1.81 6.10 1.94
CA HIS A 246 -2.07 6.02 0.51
C HIS A 246 -2.00 4.58 -0.05
N ASN A 247 -1.28 3.65 0.59
CA ASN A 247 -1.26 2.25 0.19
C ASN A 247 -2.63 1.55 0.34
N GLU A 248 -3.42 1.96 1.33
CA GLU A 248 -4.75 1.43 1.58
C GLU A 248 -5.84 2.28 0.94
N THR A 249 -5.65 3.61 0.86
CA THR A 249 -6.73 4.54 0.49
C THR A 249 -6.66 5.06 -0.94
N MET A 250 -5.49 4.96 -1.62
CA MET A 250 -5.38 5.44 -2.98
C MET A 250 -6.29 4.62 -3.90
N ARG A 251 -7.30 5.29 -4.47
CA ARG A 251 -8.37 4.67 -5.29
C ARG A 251 -9.19 3.62 -4.57
N ALA A 252 -9.21 3.64 -3.24
CA ALA A 252 -10.06 2.74 -2.49
C ALA A 252 -11.53 2.91 -2.90
N THR A 253 -12.20 1.78 -3.07
CA THR A 253 -13.61 1.73 -3.45
C THR A 253 -14.46 1.27 -2.29
N ALA A 254 -15.78 1.50 -2.37
CA ALA A 254 -16.71 1.04 -1.35
C ALA A 254 -16.80 -0.49 -1.21
N THR A 255 -16.25 -1.25 -2.18
CA THR A 255 -16.31 -2.71 -2.25
C THR A 255 -15.00 -3.39 -1.85
N ASP A 256 -13.96 -2.64 -1.49
CA ASP A 256 -12.62 -3.21 -1.22
C ASP A 256 -12.60 -4.18 -0.03
N TYR A 257 -13.59 -4.10 0.86
CA TYR A 257 -13.76 -5.00 2.00
C TYR A 257 -14.95 -5.98 1.84
N ASP A 258 -15.52 -6.12 0.64
CA ASP A 258 -16.68 -7.00 0.40
C ASP A 258 -16.39 -8.47 0.70
N GLU A 259 -15.12 -8.88 0.74
CA GLU A 259 -14.73 -10.22 1.17
C GLU A 259 -15.21 -10.55 2.60
N LEU A 260 -15.38 -9.54 3.47
CA LEU A 260 -16.00 -9.75 4.79
C LEU A 260 -17.50 -10.12 4.70
N ASN A 261 -18.22 -9.68 3.67
CA ASN A 261 -19.60 -10.13 3.43
C ASN A 261 -19.62 -11.62 3.09
N HIS A 262 -18.60 -12.12 2.37
CA HIS A 262 -18.47 -13.54 2.03
C HIS A 262 -18.04 -14.38 3.24
N MET A 263 -17.14 -13.83 4.07
CA MET A 263 -16.64 -14.49 5.28
C MET A 263 -17.70 -14.61 6.37
N PHE A 264 -18.58 -13.61 6.50
CA PHE A 264 -19.63 -13.56 7.53
C PHE A 264 -21.03 -13.39 6.94
N PRO A 265 -21.56 -14.38 6.19
CA PRO A 265 -22.87 -14.26 5.53
C PRO A 265 -24.00 -14.11 6.56
N GLY A 266 -24.80 -13.05 6.48
CA GLY A 266 -25.86 -12.75 7.46
C GLY A 266 -25.45 -11.83 8.62
N HIS A 267 -24.25 -11.24 8.57
CA HIS A 267 -23.80 -10.28 9.59
C HIS A 267 -24.73 -9.07 9.72
N GLN A 268 -24.76 -8.46 10.90
CA GLN A 268 -25.67 -7.34 11.20
C GLN A 268 -25.19 -5.97 10.68
N GLY A 269 -24.10 -5.94 9.93
CA GLY A 269 -23.42 -4.73 9.46
C GLY A 269 -21.97 -4.67 9.97
N ILE A 270 -21.04 -4.26 9.12
CA ILE A 270 -19.63 -4.04 9.50
C ILE A 270 -19.22 -2.66 8.97
N GLU A 271 -18.72 -1.79 9.83
CA GLU A 271 -18.14 -0.50 9.45
C GLU A 271 -16.61 -0.58 9.54
N ILE A 272 -15.92 -0.21 8.46
CA ILE A 272 -14.46 -0.07 8.40
C ILE A 272 -14.12 1.41 8.34
N VAL A 273 -13.52 1.94 9.41
CA VAL A 273 -13.08 3.34 9.47
C VAL A 273 -11.57 3.42 9.29
N MET A 274 -11.10 3.89 8.14
CA MET A 274 -9.67 4.05 7.84
C MET A 274 -9.16 5.39 8.36
N VAL A 275 -8.24 5.36 9.32
CA VAL A 275 -7.77 6.56 10.01
C VAL A 275 -6.25 6.65 9.90
N GLY A 276 -5.75 7.74 9.31
CA GLY A 276 -4.31 7.98 9.28
C GLY A 276 -3.91 9.31 8.65
N PRO A 277 -2.67 9.76 8.90
CA PRO A 277 -2.18 11.06 8.43
C PRO A 277 -1.98 11.11 6.90
N GLU A 278 -1.82 9.93 6.26
CA GLU A 278 -1.55 9.77 4.83
C GLU A 278 -2.79 9.26 4.06
N VAL A 279 -3.97 9.30 4.67
CA VAL A 279 -5.25 9.04 3.99
C VAL A 279 -5.43 10.03 2.83
N VAL A 280 -5.82 9.49 1.68
CA VAL A 280 -6.00 10.23 0.42
C VAL A 280 -7.48 10.50 0.16
N ASP A 281 -7.79 11.66 -0.40
CA ASP A 281 -9.16 12.00 -0.78
C ASP A 281 -9.70 11.07 -1.87
N GLY A 282 -10.96 10.64 -1.73
CA GLY A 282 -11.53 9.67 -2.65
C GLY A 282 -12.97 9.25 -2.32
N PRO A 283 -13.52 8.24 -3.03
CA PRO A 283 -14.90 7.80 -2.88
C PRO A 283 -15.28 7.32 -1.47
N ILE A 284 -14.29 6.89 -0.69
CA ILE A 284 -14.47 6.42 0.68
C ILE A 284 -14.42 7.54 1.74
N MET A 285 -14.07 8.77 1.35
CA MET A 285 -14.12 9.95 2.23
C MET A 285 -15.57 10.43 2.39
N ARG A 286 -16.40 9.61 3.02
CA ARG A 286 -17.82 9.88 3.25
C ARG A 286 -18.14 9.85 4.75
N PRO A 287 -19.10 10.67 5.21
CA PRO A 287 -19.78 10.35 6.46
C PRO A 287 -20.55 9.04 6.26
N PRO A 288 -20.43 8.07 7.19
CA PRO A 288 -20.79 8.30 8.58
C PRO A 288 -19.83 7.64 9.57
N LEU A 289 -19.11 8.46 10.35
CA LEU A 289 -18.28 7.94 11.42
C LEU A 289 -19.12 7.32 12.56
N THR A 290 -20.43 7.60 12.62
CA THR A 290 -21.36 7.09 13.64
C THR A 290 -22.37 6.05 13.14
N ALA A 291 -22.55 5.86 11.83
CA ALA A 291 -23.58 4.97 11.33
C ALA A 291 -23.04 3.57 11.10
N PHE A 292 -23.86 2.58 11.43
CA PHE A 292 -23.58 1.19 11.10
C PHE A 292 -24.02 0.92 9.67
N GLY A 293 -23.21 0.14 8.94
CA GLY A 293 -23.64 -0.40 7.66
C GLY A 293 -24.95 -1.21 7.82
N PRO A 294 -25.90 -1.15 6.88
CA PRO A 294 -27.03 -2.07 6.82
C PRO A 294 -26.60 -3.53 6.98
N ARG A 295 -27.55 -4.36 7.42
CA ARG A 295 -27.38 -5.81 7.48
C ARG A 295 -26.81 -6.34 6.17
N GLU A 296 -25.88 -7.29 6.29
CA GLU A 296 -25.20 -7.94 5.18
C GLU A 296 -24.44 -6.97 4.25
N ARG A 297 -24.01 -5.82 4.79
CA ARG A 297 -23.17 -4.86 4.07
C ARG A 297 -22.01 -4.38 4.92
N VAL A 298 -20.83 -4.44 4.32
CA VAL A 298 -19.64 -3.74 4.80
C VAL A 298 -19.66 -2.31 4.27
N PHE A 299 -19.50 -1.36 5.17
CA PHE A 299 -19.30 0.05 4.84
C PHE A 299 -17.85 0.44 5.12
N ILE A 300 -17.37 1.39 4.33
CA ILE A 300 -16.00 1.91 4.42
C ILE A 300 -16.10 3.42 4.48
N SER A 301 -15.49 4.00 5.50
CA SER A 301 -15.27 5.42 5.67
C SER A 301 -13.79 5.69 5.93
N ALA A 302 -13.37 6.95 5.80
CA ALA A 302 -12.01 7.35 6.05
C ALA A 302 -11.94 8.73 6.72
N TYR A 303 -10.93 8.90 7.56
CA TYR A 303 -10.61 10.15 8.24
C TYR A 303 -9.11 10.42 8.15
N LYS A 304 -8.77 11.62 7.69
CA LYS A 304 -7.39 12.07 7.57
C LYS A 304 -6.94 12.75 8.85
N GLY A 305 -6.06 12.10 9.60
CA GLY A 305 -5.48 12.63 10.83
C GLY A 305 -4.80 11.54 11.66
N LEU A 306 -4.14 11.93 12.74
CA LEU A 306 -3.56 10.96 13.67
C LEU A 306 -4.69 10.24 14.41
N TYR A 307 -4.53 8.94 14.68
CA TYR A 307 -5.60 8.14 15.29
C TYR A 307 -6.06 8.67 16.66
N HIS A 308 -5.13 9.13 17.49
CA HIS A 308 -5.47 9.71 18.79
C HIS A 308 -6.17 11.08 18.67
N GLN A 309 -5.86 11.87 17.63
CA GLN A 309 -6.60 13.10 17.33
C GLN A 309 -8.03 12.79 16.89
N PHE A 310 -8.18 11.84 15.95
CA PHE A 310 -9.49 11.35 15.53
C PHE A 310 -10.34 10.88 16.74
N TRP A 311 -9.71 10.17 17.67
CA TRP A 311 -10.38 9.72 18.89
C TRP A 311 -10.88 10.88 19.74
N GLU A 312 -9.99 11.82 20.12
CA GLU A 312 -10.34 12.98 20.95
C GLU A 312 -11.35 13.92 20.26
N GLU A 313 -11.20 14.11 18.95
CA GLU A 313 -12.03 15.06 18.20
C GLU A 313 -13.43 14.53 17.93
N LEU A 314 -13.58 13.22 17.66
CA LEU A 314 -14.81 12.65 17.14
C LEU A 314 -15.34 11.48 17.99
N VAL A 315 -14.50 10.52 18.37
CA VAL A 315 -14.95 9.34 19.14
C VAL A 315 -15.40 9.73 20.56
N GLU A 316 -14.64 10.58 21.25
CA GLU A 316 -15.00 11.05 22.59
C GLU A 316 -16.23 11.96 22.59
N LYS A 317 -16.49 12.65 21.48
CA LYS A 317 -17.66 13.52 21.30
C LYS A 317 -18.87 12.79 20.73
N GLU A 318 -18.78 11.47 20.55
CA GLU A 318 -19.83 10.64 19.95
C GLU A 318 -20.21 11.05 18.51
N GLU A 319 -19.30 11.77 17.83
CA GLU A 319 -19.35 12.09 16.39
C GLU A 319 -18.69 10.99 15.54
N ALA A 320 -18.07 9.99 16.19
CA ALA A 320 -17.64 8.73 15.63
C ALA A 320 -17.95 7.56 16.58
N ALA A 321 -18.25 6.39 16.04
CA ALA A 321 -18.46 5.16 16.80
C ALA A 321 -17.16 4.71 17.47
N LYS A 322 -17.27 4.15 18.68
CA LYS A 322 -16.15 3.47 19.31
C LYS A 322 -15.86 2.16 18.57
N PRO A 323 -14.59 1.80 18.37
CA PRO A 323 -14.25 0.56 17.70
C PRO A 323 -14.48 -0.65 18.61
N ASP A 324 -14.96 -1.73 18.01
CA ASP A 324 -14.91 -3.07 18.58
C ASP A 324 -13.52 -3.69 18.39
N LEU A 325 -12.81 -3.26 17.35
CA LEU A 325 -11.49 -3.74 16.96
C LEU A 325 -10.70 -2.62 16.30
N VAL A 326 -9.41 -2.53 16.62
CA VAL A 326 -8.45 -1.70 15.92
C VAL A 326 -7.44 -2.58 15.20
N VAL A 327 -7.24 -2.36 13.90
CA VAL A 327 -6.26 -3.07 13.09
C VAL A 327 -5.24 -2.08 12.55
N GLY A 328 -3.95 -2.40 12.66
CA GLY A 328 -2.88 -1.62 12.02
C GLY A 328 -2.06 -2.48 11.07
N PHE A 329 -1.94 -2.03 9.82
CA PHE A 329 -1.15 -2.71 8.80
C PHE A 329 0.25 -2.14 8.73
N HIS A 330 1.25 -2.97 9.08
CA HIS A 330 2.67 -2.63 8.95
C HIS A 330 3.02 -1.20 9.43
N PRO A 331 2.68 -0.82 10.68
CA PRO A 331 2.69 0.56 11.17
C PRO A 331 4.10 1.20 11.26
N GLY A 332 5.15 0.47 10.88
CA GLY A 332 6.50 1.01 10.77
C GLY A 332 7.22 1.22 12.11
N PHE A 333 6.76 0.60 13.21
CA PHE A 333 7.38 0.74 14.55
C PHE A 333 8.90 0.47 14.57
N HIS A 334 9.37 -0.38 13.66
CA HIS A 334 10.77 -0.78 13.54
C HIS A 334 11.57 0.06 12.53
N ALA A 335 10.90 0.90 11.72
CA ALA A 335 11.52 1.57 10.60
C ALA A 335 12.33 2.80 11.02
N ASN A 336 11.80 3.62 11.94
CA ASN A 336 12.54 4.73 12.55
C ASN A 336 11.91 5.21 13.87
N PRO A 337 12.65 5.96 14.71
CA PRO A 337 12.15 6.46 15.99
C PRO A 337 10.95 7.42 15.88
N GLY A 338 10.87 8.27 14.85
CA GLY A 338 9.79 9.23 14.69
C GLY A 338 8.43 8.58 14.46
N LEU A 339 8.38 7.52 13.66
CA LEU A 339 7.15 6.73 13.49
C LEU A 339 6.70 6.12 14.82
N LEU A 340 7.61 5.50 15.58
CA LEU A 340 7.28 4.94 16.89
C LEU A 340 6.79 6.01 17.88
N GLN A 341 7.45 7.18 17.91
CA GLN A 341 7.05 8.29 18.75
C GLN A 341 5.68 8.85 18.35
N GLY A 342 5.40 8.95 17.05
CA GLY A 342 4.10 9.36 16.52
C GLY A 342 2.96 8.41 16.90
N TRP A 343 3.26 7.12 17.00
CA TRP A 343 2.30 6.09 17.43
C TRP A 343 2.13 6.00 18.95
N LEU A 344 3.09 6.48 19.75
CA LEU A 344 3.06 6.32 21.21
C LEU A 344 1.74 6.81 21.85
N PRO A 345 1.21 8.01 21.53
CA PRO A 345 -0.08 8.45 22.09
C PRO A 345 -1.23 7.50 21.73
N THR A 346 -1.25 7.00 20.48
CA THR A 346 -2.24 6.02 20.03
C THR A 346 -2.12 4.70 20.78
N LEU A 347 -0.90 4.18 20.99
CA LEU A 347 -0.69 2.93 21.74
C LEU A 347 -1.09 3.06 23.21
N LEU A 348 -0.80 4.20 23.84
CA LEU A 348 -1.22 4.49 25.21
C LEU A 348 -2.75 4.58 25.31
N LEU A 349 -3.39 5.26 24.35
CA LEU A 349 -4.84 5.36 24.26
C LEU A 349 -5.50 3.98 24.12
N LEU A 350 -5.04 3.14 23.19
CA LEU A 350 -5.60 1.80 22.99
C LEU A 350 -5.45 0.92 24.25
N ARG A 351 -4.33 1.06 24.97
CA ARG A 351 -4.12 0.40 26.26
C ARG A 351 -5.09 0.92 27.32
N ASP A 352 -5.21 2.23 27.47
CA ASP A 352 -5.98 2.86 28.54
C ASP A 352 -7.49 2.59 28.40
N TYR A 353 -7.98 2.51 27.16
CA TYR A 353 -9.35 2.11 26.85
C TYR A 353 -9.55 0.60 26.69
N ASN A 354 -8.50 -0.21 26.92
CA ASN A 354 -8.50 -1.67 26.78
C ASN A 354 -9.14 -2.16 25.45
N THR A 355 -8.77 -1.49 24.35
CA THR A 355 -9.36 -1.74 23.03
C THR A 355 -8.69 -2.94 22.35
N PRO A 356 -9.45 -3.95 21.87
CA PRO A 356 -8.90 -5.04 21.06
C PRO A 356 -8.10 -4.50 19.88
N SER A 357 -6.83 -4.87 19.78
CA SER A 357 -5.88 -4.28 18.83
C SER A 357 -5.06 -5.36 18.14
N PHE A 358 -5.04 -5.36 16.81
CA PHE A 358 -4.32 -6.33 15.98
C PHE A 358 -3.34 -5.62 15.04
N PHE A 359 -2.04 -5.91 15.13
CA PHE A 359 -1.03 -5.28 14.28
C PHE A 359 -0.27 -6.32 13.45
N THR A 360 -0.10 -6.05 12.16
CA THR A 360 0.79 -6.82 11.29
C THR A 360 2.13 -6.11 11.13
N MET A 361 3.20 -6.88 10.94
CA MET A 361 4.57 -6.37 10.85
C MET A 361 5.32 -7.13 9.76
N TYR A 362 6.17 -6.42 9.01
CA TYR A 362 7.12 -7.08 8.12
C TYR A 362 8.09 -7.92 8.95
N LYS A 363 8.49 -9.07 8.42
CA LYS A 363 9.42 -9.99 9.07
C LYS A 363 10.87 -9.56 8.90
#